data_AF-A0A2E9E6F4-F1
#
_entry.id   AF-A0A2E9E6F4-F1
#
_cell.length_a   1.000
_cell.length_b   1.000
_cell.length_c   1.000
_cell.angle_alpha   90.00
_cell.angle_beta   90.00
_cell.angle_gamma   90.00
#
_symmetry.space_group_name_H-M   'P 1'
#
loop_
_entity.id
_entity.type
_entity.pdbx_description
1 polymer ?
#
loop_
_entity_poly.entity_id
_entity_poly.type
_entity_poly.pdbx_seq_one_letter_code
_entity_poly.pdbx_strand_id
1 'polypeptide(L)'
;MMGKVATANYLRGGEIVYFTASHQWSHDLEDALVAFDDGSELLRSASLGEQAQIVVSLYLIDVEDTKDGLKVLSQRERIRAMGPTV
;
A
#
# COMPACT_ATOMS: atom_id res chain seq x y z
N MET A 1 3.60 16.48 -0.53
CA MET A 1 3.47 16.25 -1.99
C MET A 1 2.46 15.12 -2.17
N MET A 2 1.59 15.19 -3.19
CA MET A 2 0.65 14.10 -3.47
C MET A 2 1.39 12.98 -4.20
N GLY A 3 1.22 11.75 -3.73
CA GLY A 3 1.80 10.56 -4.35
C GLY A 3 0.86 9.37 -4.24
N LYS A 4 1.31 8.25 -4.77
CA LYS A 4 0.60 6.96 -4.73
C LYS A 4 1.48 5.91 -4.09
N VAL A 5 0.86 5.01 -3.32
CA VAL A 5 1.53 3.80 -2.81
C VAL A 5 0.73 2.58 -3.21
N ALA A 6 1.41 1.45 -3.38
CA ALA A 6 0.76 0.16 -3.60
C ALA A 6 0.41 -0.49 -2.26
N THR A 7 -0.84 -0.90 -2.13
CA THR A 7 -1.37 -1.58 -0.95
C THR A 7 -2.11 -2.85 -1.35
N ALA A 8 -2.15 -3.82 -0.45
CA ALA A 8 -2.81 -5.10 -0.64
C ALA A 8 -3.14 -5.73 0.72
N ASN A 9 -3.87 -6.86 0.70
CA ASN A 9 -4.04 -7.69 1.88
C ASN A 9 -2.99 -8.81 1.88
N TYR A 10 -2.31 -9.01 3.00
CA TYR A 10 -1.40 -10.12 3.18
C TYR A 10 -2.17 -11.44 3.10
N LEU A 11 -1.76 -12.37 2.24
CA LEU A 11 -2.58 -13.55 1.96
C LEU A 11 -2.76 -14.45 3.18
N ARG A 12 -1.74 -14.55 4.03
CA ARG A 12 -1.75 -15.49 5.17
C ARG A 12 -2.46 -14.97 6.41
N GLY A 13 -2.50 -13.65 6.61
CA GLY A 13 -3.09 -13.05 7.82
C GLY A 13 -4.25 -12.08 7.54
N GLY A 14 -4.41 -11.64 6.30
CA GLY A 14 -5.50 -10.76 5.86
C GLY A 14 -5.29 -9.29 6.21
N GLU A 15 -4.21 -8.93 6.90
CA GLU A 15 -3.87 -7.55 7.27
C GLU A 15 -3.47 -6.74 6.06
N ILE A 16 -3.54 -5.42 6.18
CA ILE A 16 -3.07 -4.51 5.13
C ILE A 16 -1.55 -4.47 5.15
N VAL A 17 -0.97 -4.46 3.95
CA VAL A 17 0.45 -4.27 3.72
C VAL A 17 0.69 -3.26 2.60
N TYR A 18 1.88 -2.68 2.60
CA TYR A 18 2.35 -1.67 1.66
C TYR A 18 3.65 -2.13 1.00
N PHE A 19 3.77 -1.87 -0.30
CA PHE A 19 4.96 -2.24 -1.06
C PHE A 19 6.09 -1.24 -0.80
N THR A 20 7.28 -1.74 -0.48
CA THR A 20 8.43 -0.93 -0.04
C THR A 20 9.48 -0.78 -1.14
N ALA A 21 10.42 0.16 -0.97
CA ALA A 21 11.54 0.37 -1.89
C ALA A 21 12.48 -0.85 -2.01
N SER A 22 12.43 -1.74 -1.01
CA SER A 22 13.20 -3.00 -1.00
C SER A 22 12.52 -4.15 -1.77
N HIS A 23 11.40 -3.89 -2.45
CA HIS A 23 10.55 -4.89 -3.11
C HIS A 23 9.98 -5.93 -2.15
N GLN A 24 9.70 -5.52 -0.92
CA GLN A 24 9.05 -6.30 0.13
C GLN A 24 7.72 -5.68 0.55
N TRP A 25 6.95 -6.41 1.35
CA TRP A 25 5.68 -5.94 1.93
C TRP A 25 5.87 -5.61 3.41
N SER A 26 5.54 -4.38 3.81
CA SER A 26 5.54 -3.94 5.21
C SER A 26 4.11 -3.73 5.71
N HIS A 27 3.90 -3.88 7.01
CA HIS A 27 2.65 -3.50 7.67
C HIS A 27 2.61 -2.01 8.02
N ASP A 28 3.74 -1.32 7.93
CA ASP A 28 3.84 0.11 8.19
C ASP A 28 3.70 0.89 6.87
N LEU A 29 2.86 1.93 6.89
CA LEU A 29 2.70 2.83 5.76
C LEU A 29 3.95 3.66 5.52
N GLU A 30 4.70 3.99 6.57
CA GLU A 30 5.90 4.84 6.47
C GLU A 30 7.04 4.16 5.69
N ASP A 31 7.02 2.83 5.57
CA ASP A 31 7.98 2.08 4.76
C ASP A 31 7.62 2.03 3.25
N ALA A 32 6.45 2.56 2.89
CA ALA A 32 5.91 2.41 1.54
C ALA A 32 6.74 3.18 0.51
N LEU A 33 6.93 2.56 -0.66
CA LEU A 33 7.48 3.23 -1.83
C LEU A 33 6.42 4.17 -2.42
N VAL A 34 6.73 5.47 -2.40
CA VAL A 34 5.86 6.52 -2.95
C VAL A 34 6.22 6.79 -4.40
N ALA A 35 5.22 6.67 -5.27
CA ALA A 35 5.29 7.11 -6.65
C ALA A 35 4.64 8.50 -6.80
N PHE A 36 5.35 9.45 -7.39
CA PHE A 36 4.84 10.81 -7.63
C PHE A 36 4.27 11.00 -9.06
N ASP A 37 4.09 9.89 -9.78
CA ASP A 37 3.45 9.81 -11.10
C ASP A 37 2.09 9.09 -11.01
N ASP A 38 1.65 8.45 -12.09
CA ASP A 38 0.42 7.65 -12.10
C ASP A 38 0.52 6.33 -11.32
N GLY A 39 1.72 5.90 -10.91
CA GLY A 39 1.98 4.70 -10.14
C GLY A 39 1.97 3.40 -10.96
N SER A 40 1.94 3.45 -12.29
CA SER A 40 1.87 2.25 -13.14
C SER A 40 3.06 1.31 -12.93
N GLU A 41 4.28 1.86 -12.83
CA GLU A 41 5.50 1.07 -12.60
C GLU A 41 5.56 0.48 -11.19
N LEU A 42 5.03 1.22 -10.20
CA LEU A 42 4.88 0.74 -8.84
C LEU A 42 3.92 -0.45 -8.78
N LEU A 43 2.75 -0.31 -9.41
CA LEU A 43 1.75 -1.37 -9.49
C LEU A 43 2.28 -2.62 -10.21
N ARG A 44 2.99 -2.41 -11.34
CA ARG A 44 3.64 -3.49 -12.10
C ARG A 44 4.63 -4.25 -11.24
N SER A 45 5.48 -3.55 -10.48
CA SER A 45 6.47 -4.16 -9.59
C SER A 45 5.81 -4.92 -8.43
N ALA A 46 4.79 -4.33 -7.82
CA ALA A 46 4.04 -4.94 -6.72
C ALA A 46 3.23 -6.17 -7.16
N SER A 47 2.81 -6.27 -8.43
CA SER A 47 2.05 -7.41 -8.95
C SER A 47 2.78 -8.76 -8.84
N LEU A 48 4.11 -8.74 -8.72
CA LEU A 48 4.91 -9.93 -8.43
C LEU A 48 4.50 -10.58 -7.09
N GLY A 49 4.04 -9.79 -6.12
CA GLY A 49 3.52 -10.30 -4.84
C GLY A 49 2.22 -11.10 -5.00
N GLU A 50 1.33 -10.70 -5.92
CA GLU A 50 0.12 -11.48 -6.23
C GLU A 50 0.47 -12.77 -6.98
N GLN A 51 1.38 -12.69 -7.95
CA GLN A 51 1.86 -13.87 -8.71
C GLN A 51 2.53 -14.90 -7.78
N ALA A 52 3.29 -14.42 -6.79
CA ALA A 52 3.93 -15.25 -5.78
C ALA A 52 2.98 -15.70 -4.64
N GLN A 53 1.69 -15.34 -4.69
CA GLN A 53 0.70 -15.66 -3.65
C GLN A 53 1.15 -15.18 -2.25
N ILE A 54 1.72 -13.99 -2.19
CA ILE A 54 2.12 -13.32 -0.95
C ILE A 54 0.99 -12.38 -0.48
N VAL A 55 0.37 -11.69 -1.42
CA VAL A 55 -0.72 -10.74 -1.18
C VAL A 55 -1.86 -10.97 -2.16
N VAL A 56 -3.01 -10.36 -1.87
CA VAL A 56 -4.19 -10.33 -2.74
C VAL A 56 -4.84 -8.96 -2.71
N SER A 57 -5.64 -8.67 -3.73
CA SER A 57 -6.37 -7.39 -3.85
C SER A 57 -5.41 -6.21 -3.90
N LEU A 58 -4.39 -6.29 -4.74
CA LEU A 58 -3.42 -5.20 -4.95
C LEU A 58 -4.07 -4.02 -5.69
N TYR A 59 -3.83 -2.80 -5.19
CA TYR A 59 -4.21 -1.56 -5.85
C TYR A 59 -3.38 -0.37 -5.35
N LEU A 60 -3.53 0.78 -6.02
CA LEU A 60 -2.89 2.04 -5.62
C LEU A 60 -3.83 2.89 -4.78
N ILE A 61 -3.27 3.55 -3.77
CA ILE A 61 -3.97 4.55 -2.94
C ILE A 61 -3.22 5.88 -3.02
N ASP A 62 -3.97 6.97 -2.90
CA ASP A 62 -3.39 8.32 -2.82
C ASP A 62 -2.93 8.63 -1.40
N VAL A 63 -1.71 9.14 -1.29
CA VAL A 63 -1.08 9.57 -0.05
C VAL A 63 -0.58 11.01 -0.17
N GLU A 64 -0.58 11.69 0.97
CA GLU A 64 0.13 12.93 1.16
C GLU A 64 1.44 12.67 1.90
N ASP A 65 2.55 12.95 1.22
CA ASP A 65 3.86 13.02 1.83
C ASP A 65 4.02 14.38 2.53
N THR A 66 4.00 14.35 3.86
CA THR A 66 4.16 15.53 4.71
C THR A 66 5.45 15.45 5.52
N LYS A 67 5.88 16.56 6.11
CA LYS A 67 7.03 16.56 7.03
C LYS A 67 6.83 15.66 8.26
N ASP A 68 5.58 15.30 8.56
CA ASP A 68 5.20 14.49 9.71
C ASP A 68 4.99 13.00 9.34
N GLY A 69 5.25 12.60 8.09
CA GLY A 69 5.04 11.24 7.58
C GLY A 69 3.99 11.14 6.48
N LEU A 70 3.72 9.91 6.06
CA LEU A 70 2.76 9.56 5.02
C LEU A 70 1.33 9.51 5.56
N LYS A 71 0.41 10.23 4.90
CA LYS A 71 -1.00 10.25 5.29
C LYS A 71 -1.87 9.74 4.14
N VAL A 72 -2.66 8.69 4.39
CA VAL A 72 -3.63 8.20 3.41
C VAL A 72 -4.77 9.20 3.26
N LEU A 73 -5.13 9.52 2.01
CA LEU A 73 -6.12 10.55 1.72
C LEU A 73 -7.57 10.05 1.72
N SER A 74 -7.80 8.75 1.56
CA SER A 74 -9.14 8.18 1.43
C SER A 74 -9.71 7.65 2.75
N GLN A 75 -10.98 7.96 3.02
CA GLN A 75 -11.73 7.47 4.18
C GLN A 75 -11.96 5.94 4.14
N ARG A 76 -11.92 5.31 2.95
CA ARG A 76 -12.10 3.86 2.81
C ARG A 76 -10.91 3.09 3.36
N GLU A 77 -9.68 3.55 3.11
CA GLU A 77 -8.47 2.97 3.69
C GLU A 77 -8.39 3.16 5.20
N ARG A 78 -8.84 4.30 5.75
CA ARG A 78 -8.93 4.48 7.21
C ARG A 78 -9.78 3.40 7.87
N ILE A 79 -10.91 3.03 7.28
CA ILE A 79 -11.78 1.96 7.79
C ILE A 79 -11.12 0.59 7.60
N ARG A 80 -10.41 0.39 6.49
CA ARG A 80 -9.75 -0.88 6.15
C ARG A 80 -8.51 -1.15 7.03
N ALA A 81 -7.73 -0.13 7.35
CA ALA A 81 -6.56 -0.20 8.24
C ALA A 81 -6.94 -0.57 9.68
N MET A 82 -8.18 -0.27 10.10
CA MET A 82 -8.69 -0.62 11.42
C MET A 82 -9.16 -2.09 11.53
N GLY A 83 -9.10 -2.87 10.44
CA GLY A 83 -9.62 -4.24 10.41
C GLY A 83 -11.16 -4.28 10.40
N PRO A 84 -11.78 -5.47 10.22
CA PRO A 84 -13.21 -5.58 10.12
C PRO A 84 -13.89 -5.04 11.38
N THR A 85 -14.81 -4.08 11.20
CA THR A 85 -15.75 -3.70 12.25
C THR A 85 -16.88 -4.74 12.26
N VAL A 86 -17.05 -5.44 13.39
CA VAL A 86 -18.14 -6.40 13.62
C VAL A 86 -19.47 -5.67 13.78
#